data_AF-A0A6C1P8K4-F1
#
_entry.id   AF-A0A6C1P8K4-F1
#
_cell.length_a   1.000
_cell.length_b   1.000
_cell.length_c   1.000
_cell.angle_alpha   90.00
_cell.angle_beta   90.00
_cell.angle_gamma   90.00
#
_symmetry.space_group_name_H-M   'P 1'
#
loop_
_entity.id
_entity.type
_entity.pdbx_description
1 polymer ?
#
loop_
_entity_poly.entity_id
_entity_poly.type
_entity_poly.pdbx_seq_one_letter_code
_entity_poly.pdbx_strand_id
1 'polypeptide(L)'
;MVDQISVPFKNTDNNTGLMEHIGQITCHRDKLVIEFEKKDAILGVYHTAIETVEVPLAMVLSLELKKGWFFTRLTLSARQIKAIEDLPGRDGRDWTVTIRKKDREAAADLVSVANMQLSEIRLKMLDTPFGEED
;
A
#
# COMPACT_ATOMS: atom_id res chain seq x y z
N MET A 1 -8.32 -1.84 20.82
CA MET A 1 -8.80 -0.81 19.89
C MET A 1 -8.28 -1.23 18.52
N VAL A 2 -9.18 -1.66 17.63
CA VAL A 2 -8.79 -2.25 16.34
C VAL A 2 -9.01 -1.17 15.29
N ASP A 3 -8.04 -0.25 15.16
CA ASP A 3 -8.10 0.74 14.08
C ASP A 3 -7.56 0.08 12.81
N GLN A 4 -8.29 -0.92 12.33
CA GLN A 4 -8.07 -1.55 11.06
C GLN A 4 -8.82 -0.74 10.01
N ILE A 5 -8.12 0.18 9.36
CA ILE A 5 -8.67 0.91 8.21
C ILE A 5 -8.33 0.10 6.96
N SER A 6 -9.36 -0.30 6.21
CA SER A 6 -9.23 -0.99 4.94
C SER A 6 -9.74 -0.12 3.79
N VAL A 7 -8.99 -0.07 2.70
CA VAL A 7 -9.25 0.79 1.55
C VAL A 7 -9.15 0.00 0.26
N PRO A 8 -10.23 -0.10 -0.53
CA PRO A 8 -10.19 -0.73 -1.84
C PRO A 8 -9.31 0.06 -2.82
N PHE A 9 -8.56 -0.66 -3.65
CA PHE A 9 -7.76 -0.07 -4.71
C PHE A 9 -7.95 -0.76 -6.06
N LYS A 10 -7.51 -0.06 -7.10
CA LYS A 10 -7.32 -0.61 -8.45
C LYS A 10 -5.92 -0.31 -8.95
N ASN A 11 -5.29 -1.28 -9.61
CA ASN A 11 -4.08 -1.08 -10.39
C ASN A 11 -4.32 -1.67 -11.80
N THR A 12 -4.04 -0.89 -12.85
CA THR A 12 -4.22 -1.33 -14.24
C THR A 12 -2.84 -1.59 -14.83
N ASP A 13 -2.63 -2.78 -15.39
CA ASP A 13 -1.39 -3.11 -16.06
C ASP A 13 -1.19 -2.19 -17.27
N ASN A 14 -0.05 -1.49 -17.25
CA ASN A 14 0.43 -0.52 -18.20
C ASN A 14 0.77 -1.13 -19.58
N ASN A 15 0.86 -2.45 -19.72
CA ASN A 15 1.29 -3.09 -20.96
C ASN A 15 0.14 -3.40 -21.94
N THR A 16 -1.10 -3.54 -21.47
CA THR A 16 -2.26 -3.85 -22.33
C THR A 16 -3.57 -3.18 -21.90
N GLY A 17 -3.69 -2.71 -20.66
CA GLY A 17 -4.97 -2.23 -20.11
C GLY A 17 -6.04 -3.31 -19.95
N LEU A 18 -5.70 -4.58 -20.21
CA LEU A 18 -6.63 -5.72 -20.20
C LEU A 18 -6.72 -6.41 -18.84
N MET A 19 -5.78 -6.15 -17.93
CA MET A 19 -5.73 -6.76 -16.60
C MET A 19 -5.84 -5.67 -15.53
N GLU A 20 -6.83 -5.82 -14.67
CA GLU A 20 -7.01 -5.01 -13.46
C GLU A 20 -6.68 -5.86 -12.23
N HIS A 21 -5.82 -5.33 -11.36
CA HIS A 21 -5.71 -5.81 -9.99
C HIS A 21 -6.70 -5.04 -9.13
N ILE A 22 -7.56 -5.79 -8.44
CA ILE A 22 -8.49 -5.22 -7.47
C ILE A 22 -8.13 -5.83 -6.12
N GLY A 23 -8.10 -4.98 -5.11
CA GLY A 23 -7.67 -5.40 -3.80
C GLY A 23 -8.07 -4.43 -2.72
N GLN A 24 -7.57 -4.71 -1.52
CA GLN A 24 -7.69 -3.85 -0.36
C GLN A 24 -6.33 -3.65 0.30
N ILE A 25 -6.11 -2.46 0.82
CA ILE A 25 -4.96 -2.13 1.67
C ILE A 25 -5.49 -1.92 3.06
N THR A 26 -4.92 -2.63 4.01
CA THR A 26 -5.24 -2.55 5.42
C THR A 26 -4.02 -2.07 6.19
N CYS A 27 -4.19 -1.07 7.06
CA CYS A 27 -3.18 -0.76 8.06
C CYS A 27 -3.50 -1.54 9.34
N HIS A 28 -2.58 -2.41 9.78
CA HIS A 28 -2.76 -3.23 10.97
C HIS A 28 -1.46 -3.30 11.77
N ARG A 29 -1.48 -2.74 12.99
CA ARG A 29 -0.34 -2.66 13.92
C ARG A 29 0.88 -1.99 13.28
N ASP A 30 1.90 -2.76 12.92
CA ASP A 30 3.20 -2.34 12.43
C ASP A 30 3.41 -2.72 10.96
N LYS A 31 2.33 -3.06 10.24
CA LYS A 31 2.37 -3.46 8.82
C LYS A 31 1.20 -2.92 8.01
N LEU A 32 1.44 -2.77 6.72
CA LEU A 32 0.40 -2.69 5.70
C LEU A 32 0.16 -4.10 5.17
N VAL A 33 -1.10 -4.50 5.11
CA VAL A 33 -1.54 -5.78 4.52
C VAL A 33 -2.25 -5.45 3.23
N ILE A 34 -1.73 -5.95 2.11
CA ILE A 34 -2.29 -5.75 0.79
C ILE A 34 -2.81 -7.10 0.30
N GLU A 35 -4.11 -7.17 0.06
CA GLU A 35 -4.75 -8.35 -0.52
C GLU A 35 -5.27 -7.99 -1.90
N PHE A 36 -4.98 -8.81 -2.91
CA PHE A 36 -5.42 -8.54 -4.28
C PHE A 36 -5.67 -9.81 -5.08
N GLU A 37 -6.51 -9.68 -6.10
CA GLU A 37 -6.75 -10.70 -7.10
C GLU A 37 -6.70 -10.09 -8.50
N LYS A 38 -6.33 -10.91 -9.48
CA LYS A 38 -6.34 -10.51 -10.88
C LYS A 38 -7.74 -10.65 -11.45
N LYS A 39 -8.22 -9.60 -12.08
CA LYS A 39 -9.49 -9.58 -12.79
C LYS A 39 -9.26 -9.18 -14.24
N ASP A 40 -9.82 -9.97 -15.16
CA ASP A 40 -9.86 -9.59 -16.57
C ASP A 40 -10.83 -8.41 -16.76
N ALA A 41 -10.34 -7.35 -17.41
CA ALA A 41 -11.09 -6.11 -17.57
C ALA A 41 -12.25 -6.21 -18.58
N ILE A 42 -12.25 -7.21 -19.47
CA ILE A 42 -13.26 -7.41 -20.52
C ILE A 42 -14.39 -8.30 -20.02
N LEU A 43 -14.05 -9.47 -19.45
CA LEU A 43 -15.02 -10.49 -19.04
C LEU A 43 -15.42 -10.38 -17.57
N GLY A 44 -14.67 -9.61 -16.77
CA GLY A 44 -14.94 -9.43 -15.35
C GLY A 44 -14.78 -10.70 -14.51
N VAL A 45 -14.12 -11.73 -15.05
CA VAL A 45 -13.86 -13.00 -14.38
C VAL A 45 -12.59 -12.88 -13.55
N TYR A 46 -12.62 -13.39 -12.32
CA TYR A 46 -11.43 -13.50 -11.46
C TYR A 46 -10.53 -14.63 -11.95
N HIS A 47 -9.25 -14.34 -12.10
CA HIS A 47 -8.28 -15.23 -12.75
C HIS A 47 -7.37 -15.96 -11.77
N THR A 48 -7.22 -15.45 -10.55
CA THR A 48 -6.28 -15.99 -9.55
C THR A 48 -6.94 -16.13 -8.19
N ALA A 49 -6.34 -16.95 -7.33
CA ALA A 49 -6.59 -16.88 -5.90
C ALA A 49 -6.18 -15.49 -5.35
N ILE A 50 -6.73 -15.13 -4.20
CA ILE A 50 -6.32 -13.92 -3.47
C ILE A 50 -4.85 -14.09 -3.05
N GLU A 51 -4.03 -13.12 -3.44
CA GLU A 51 -2.64 -12.98 -3.02
C GLU A 51 -2.56 -11.96 -1.87
N THR A 52 -1.76 -12.25 -0.84
CA THR A 52 -1.57 -11.38 0.32
C THR A 52 -0.09 -11.01 0.45
N VAL A 53 0.19 -9.71 0.50
CA VAL A 53 1.53 -9.16 0.73
C VAL A 53 1.51 -8.32 2.00
N GLU A 54 2.42 -8.63 2.91
CA GLU A 54 2.61 -7.87 4.15
C GLU A 54 3.86 -6.99 4.05
N VAL A 55 3.69 -5.69 4.19
CA VAL A 55 4.78 -4.70 4.15
C VAL A 55 4.96 -4.12 5.55
N PRO A 56 6.05 -4.46 6.27
CA PRO A 56 6.34 -3.84 7.56
C PRO A 56 6.48 -2.32 7.41
N LEU A 57 5.87 -1.55 8.31
CA LEU A 57 5.96 -0.09 8.32
C LEU A 57 7.40 0.40 8.49
N ALA A 58 8.26 -0.38 9.16
CA ALA A 58 9.71 -0.13 9.22
C ALA A 58 10.36 -0.04 7.82
N MET A 59 9.83 -0.78 6.85
CA MET A 59 10.29 -0.81 5.46
C MET A 59 9.61 0.25 4.58
N VAL A 60 8.62 0.98 5.09
CA VAL A 60 7.93 2.06 4.35
C VAL A 60 8.73 3.37 4.49
N LEU A 61 9.10 3.95 3.35
CA LEU A 61 9.73 5.27 3.28
C LEU A 61 8.68 6.39 3.28
N SER A 62 7.58 6.22 2.56
CA SER A 62 6.44 7.14 2.64
C SER A 62 5.16 6.46 2.19
N LEU A 63 4.03 6.98 2.68
CA LEU A 63 2.70 6.64 2.20
C LEU A 63 1.94 7.93 1.92
N GLU A 64 1.61 8.18 0.66
CA GLU A 64 1.11 9.47 0.18
C GLU A 64 -0.19 9.33 -0.59
N LEU A 65 -1.15 10.22 -0.30
CA LEU A 65 -2.42 10.29 -1.01
C LEU A 65 -2.49 11.57 -1.85
N LYS A 66 -2.43 11.43 -3.17
CA LYS A 66 -2.58 12.55 -4.11
C LYS A 66 -4.00 12.60 -4.66
N LYS A 67 -4.76 13.61 -4.24
CA LYS A 67 -6.11 13.88 -4.75
C LYS A 67 -6.02 14.60 -6.10
N GLY A 68 -6.38 13.91 -7.18
CA GLY A 68 -6.55 14.51 -8.51
C GLY A 68 -8.01 14.86 -8.80
N TRP A 69 -8.23 15.60 -9.88
CA TRP A 69 -9.58 15.96 -10.34
C TRP A 69 -10.39 14.73 -10.76
N PHE A 70 -9.76 13.78 -11.48
CA PHE A 70 -10.42 12.59 -12.05
C PHE A 70 -10.22 11.31 -11.24
N PHE A 71 -9.10 11.18 -10.54
CA PHE A 71 -8.76 10.00 -9.75
C PHE A 71 -7.95 10.41 -8.52
N THR A 72 -7.96 9.57 -7.49
CA THR A 72 -7.05 9.71 -6.35
C THR A 72 -5.99 8.63 -6.46
N ARG A 73 -4.73 8.98 -6.24
CA ARG A 73 -3.63 8.01 -6.21
C ARG A 73 -3.13 7.85 -4.78
N LEU A 74 -2.93 6.60 -4.37
CA LEU A 74 -2.17 6.25 -3.19
C LEU A 74 -0.82 5.70 -3.66
N THR A 75 0.26 6.24 -3.12
CA THR A 75 1.63 5.82 -3.45
C THR A 75 2.33 5.37 -2.18
N LEU A 76 2.81 4.13 -2.19
CA LEU A 76 3.69 3.55 -1.17
C LEU A 76 5.11 3.54 -1.74
N SER A 77 6.03 4.22 -1.08
CA SER A 77 7.47 4.15 -1.38
C SER A 77 8.15 3.27 -0.33
N ALA A 78 8.85 2.23 -0.77
CA ALA A 78 9.59 1.32 0.10
C ALA A 78 11.06 1.77 0.26
N ARG A 79 11.68 1.38 1.39
CA ARG A 79 13.13 1.55 1.62
C ARG A 79 13.97 0.66 0.71
N GLN A 80 13.43 -0.50 0.32
CA GLN A 80 14.07 -1.47 -0.56
C GLN A 80 13.02 -2.15 -1.45
N ILE A 81 13.38 -2.46 -2.69
CA ILE A 81 12.48 -3.09 -3.69
C ILE A 81 11.93 -4.42 -3.17
N LYS A 82 12.76 -5.20 -2.49
CA LYS A 82 12.39 -6.51 -1.92
C LYS A 82 11.16 -6.45 -1.00
N ALA A 83 10.94 -5.34 -0.29
CA ALA A 83 9.81 -5.21 0.62
C ALA A 83 8.44 -5.15 -0.08
N ILE A 84 8.43 -4.91 -1.39
CA ILE A 84 7.22 -4.79 -2.20
C ILE A 84 7.33 -5.59 -3.50
N GLU A 85 8.24 -6.56 -3.58
CA GLU A 85 8.61 -7.20 -4.85
C GLU A 85 7.44 -7.95 -5.50
N ASP A 86 6.56 -8.49 -4.66
CA ASP A 86 5.35 -9.24 -5.02
C ASP A 86 4.14 -8.33 -5.32
N LEU A 87 4.26 -7.00 -5.14
CA LEU A 87 3.16 -6.09 -5.46
C LEU A 87 3.05 -5.87 -6.98
N PRO A 88 1.85 -5.99 -7.55
CA PRO A 88 1.64 -5.85 -8.98
C PRO A 88 1.77 -4.39 -9.43
N GLY A 89 2.36 -4.18 -10.62
CA GLY A 89 2.45 -2.85 -11.23
C GLY A 89 3.34 -1.86 -10.46
N ARG A 90 4.29 -2.36 -9.65
CA ARG A 90 5.33 -1.53 -9.01
C ARG A 90 6.30 -0.96 -10.05
N ASP A 91 6.85 0.21 -9.74
CA ASP A 91 7.93 0.85 -10.48
C ASP A 91 9.11 1.06 -9.53
N GLY A 92 10.14 0.22 -9.67
CA GLY A 92 11.26 0.17 -8.73
C GLY A 92 10.80 -0.05 -7.28
N ARG A 93 11.02 0.97 -6.44
CA ARG A 93 10.67 0.96 -5.00
C ARG A 93 9.29 1.56 -4.70
N ASP A 94 8.58 2.03 -5.73
CA ASP A 94 7.32 2.72 -5.58
C ASP A 94 6.18 1.84 -6.09
N TRP A 95 5.09 1.81 -5.35
CA TRP A 95 3.86 1.13 -5.73
C TRP A 95 2.71 2.13 -5.69
N THR A 96 2.08 2.35 -6.84
CA THR A 96 1.00 3.34 -6.98
C THR A 96 -0.29 2.68 -7.40
N VAL A 97 -1.37 3.00 -6.69
CA VAL A 97 -2.71 2.48 -6.97
C VAL A 97 -3.74 3.59 -7.04
N THR A 98 -4.84 3.31 -7.75
CA THR A 98 -5.97 4.22 -7.87
C THR A 98 -7.00 3.93 -6.79
N ILE A 99 -7.41 4.98 -6.08
CA ILE A 99 -8.50 4.98 -5.10
C ILE A 99 -9.72 5.62 -5.74
N ARG A 100 -10.87 4.94 -5.66
CA ARG A 100 -12.13 5.47 -6.19
C ARG A 100 -12.59 6.67 -5.37
N LYS A 101 -13.35 7.57 -6.01
CA LYS A 101 -13.84 8.79 -5.35
C LYS A 101 -14.60 8.51 -4.04
N LYS A 102 -15.39 7.44 -3.99
CA LYS A 102 -16.16 7.03 -2.80
C LYS A 102 -15.29 6.57 -1.61
N ASP A 103 -14.07 6.14 -1.87
CA ASP A 103 -13.16 5.56 -0.85
C ASP A 103 -12.08 6.59 -0.41
N ARG A 104 -12.20 7.85 -0.86
CA ARG A 104 -11.19 8.91 -0.63
C ARG A 104 -10.98 9.26 0.84
N GLU A 105 -12.05 9.25 1.62
CA GLU A 105 -12.01 9.59 3.05
C GLU A 105 -11.30 8.48 3.82
N ALA A 106 -11.75 7.23 3.66
CA ALA A 106 -11.09 6.06 4.23
C ALA A 106 -9.60 5.98 3.82
N ALA A 107 -9.25 6.33 2.57
CA ALA A 107 -7.86 6.40 2.14
C ALA A 107 -7.05 7.50 2.86
N ALA A 108 -7.66 8.65 3.15
CA ALA A 108 -7.01 9.72 3.90
C ALA A 108 -6.79 9.31 5.36
N ASP A 109 -7.76 8.61 5.95
CA ASP A 109 -7.66 8.09 7.32
C ASP A 109 -6.58 7.02 7.42
N LEU A 110 -6.55 6.08 6.46
CA LEU A 110 -5.50 5.05 6.38
C LEU A 110 -4.11 5.67 6.31
N VAL A 111 -3.92 6.67 5.44
CA VAL A 111 -2.64 7.38 5.28
C VAL A 111 -2.27 8.12 6.56
N SER A 112 -3.24 8.74 7.23
CA SER A 112 -3.01 9.42 8.51
C SER A 112 -2.54 8.45 9.59
N VAL A 113 -3.24 7.33 9.78
CA VAL A 113 -2.89 6.31 10.77
C VAL A 113 -1.53 5.67 10.47
N ALA A 114 -1.30 5.28 9.22
CA ALA A 114 -0.03 4.68 8.83
C ALA A 114 1.16 5.64 9.03
N ASN A 115 0.99 6.93 8.70
CA ASN A 115 2.05 7.92 8.89
C ASN A 115 2.31 8.25 10.36
N MET A 116 1.28 8.23 11.22
CA MET A 116 1.45 8.34 12.66
C MET A 116 2.31 7.19 13.19
N GLN A 117 1.95 5.94 12.87
CA GLN A 117 2.70 4.74 13.28
C GLN A 117 4.13 4.72 12.71
N LEU A 118 4.29 5.11 11.45
CA LEU A 118 5.60 5.25 10.81
C LEU A 118 6.50 6.26 11.54
N SER A 119 5.92 7.36 12.02
CA SER A 119 6.64 8.37 12.79
C SER A 119 7.07 7.84 14.16
N GLU A 120 6.20 7.11 14.86
CA GLU A 120 6.53 6.44 16.13
C GLU A 120 7.67 5.43 15.97
N ILE A 121 7.63 4.61 14.91
CA ILE A 121 8.69 3.64 14.61
C ILE A 121 10.03 4.35 14.38
N ARG A 122 10.02 5.46 13.63
CA ARG A 122 11.24 6.24 13.36
C ARG A 122 11.82 6.86 14.63
N LEU A 123 10.99 7.40 15.51
CA LEU A 123 11.45 7.95 16.78
C LEU A 123 12.13 6.87 17.64
N LYS A 124 11.52 5.68 17.75
CA LYS A 124 12.11 4.54 18.48
C LYS A 124 13.46 4.09 17.90
N MET A 125 13.61 4.14 16.57
CA MET A 125 14.89 3.84 15.92
C MET A 125 15.97 4.88 16.22
N LEU A 126 15.59 6.15 16.39
CA LEU A 126 16.54 7.23 16.75
C LEU A 126 16.93 7.17 18.23
N ASP A 127 16.02 6.74 19.09
CA ASP A 127 16.26 6.58 20.53
C ASP A 127 17.10 5.33 20.85
N THR A 128 17.33 4.44 19.86
CA THR A 128 18.26 3.33 19.99
C THR A 128 19.68 3.87 19.72
N PRO A 129 20.55 4.02 20.72
CA PRO A 129 21.87 4.60 20.51
C PRO A 129 22.67 3.71 19.55
N PHE A 130 23.34 4.34 18.57
CA PHE A 130 24.41 3.69 17.83
C PHE A 130 25.53 3.33 18.81
N GLY A 131 25.63 2.05 19.18
CA GLY A 131 26.78 1.50 19.90
C GLY A 131 26.45 0.82 21.22
N GLU A 132 25.92 -0.40 21.15
CA GLU A 132 26.25 -1.49 22.08
C GLU A 132 26.39 -2.76 21.24
N GLU A 133 27.47 -2.82 20.45
CA GLU A 133 28.06 -4.10 20.06
C GLU A 133 29.26 -4.28 20.98
N ASP A 134 29.11 -5.18 21.96
CA ASP A 134 30.21 -5.75 22.76
C ASP A 134 31.11 -6.66 21.90
#